data_AF-A0A817FKU6-F1
#
_entry.id   AF-A0A817FKU6-F1
#
_cell.length_a   1.000
_cell.length_b   1.000
_cell.length_c   1.000
_cell.angle_alpha   90.00
_cell.angle_beta   90.00
_cell.angle_gamma   90.00
#
_symmetry.space_group_name_H-M   'P 1'
#
loop_
_entity.id
_entity.type
_entity.pdbx_description
1 polymer ?
#
loop_
_entity_poly.entity_id
_entity_poly.type
_entity_poly.pdbx_seq_one_letter_code
_entity_poly.pdbx_strand_id
1 'polypeptide(L)'
;MSSSQVKWDCSQCGYAPSDRRKYCSECHSMLTWACTASGRSGRYTHYYRHRDNCSYCTPELEEEKQHEMEEKQQQLQALDNKQRPWSEWRRTNASCIQHTGYDVEQVQELYSMCEEPLVNYCSHKDYRLTYSAATSYLSPMNMLVVTLWYLKHYHSERYISSELNLSQAAVNYLLSTVVDILHSCVYPELISIPTNLSSGKTPHGPQQHHKLIVDSTFIAIPEPYDS
;
A
#
# COMPACT_ATOMS: atom_id res chain seq x y z
N MET A 1 -10.19 -38.01 12.04
CA MET A 1 -9.41 -39.16 12.56
C MET A 1 -9.39 -39.06 14.08
N SER A 2 -9.51 -40.18 14.81
CA SER A 2 -9.45 -40.16 16.28
C SER A 2 -8.03 -39.80 16.71
N SER A 3 -7.83 -38.61 17.27
CA SER A 3 -6.54 -38.15 17.79
C SER A 3 -6.03 -39.19 18.80
N SER A 4 -5.06 -40.00 18.37
CA SER A 4 -4.45 -41.11 19.12
C SER A 4 -3.78 -40.69 20.44
N GLN A 5 -3.74 -39.39 20.72
CA GLN A 5 -3.04 -38.79 21.84
C GLN A 5 -3.94 -38.37 23.00
N VAL A 6 -5.26 -38.62 22.91
CA VAL A 6 -6.22 -38.31 23.98
C VAL A 6 -6.90 -39.59 24.45
N LYS A 7 -6.72 -39.93 25.73
CA LYS A 7 -7.41 -41.04 26.38
C LYS A 7 -8.60 -40.51 27.16
N TRP A 8 -9.70 -41.25 27.14
CA TRP A 8 -10.89 -40.98 27.92
C TRP A 8 -11.01 -41.99 29.05
N ASP A 9 -11.38 -41.54 30.24
CA ASP A 9 -11.50 -42.38 31.42
C ASP A 9 -12.65 -41.92 32.32
N CYS A 10 -13.20 -42.87 33.08
CA CYS A 10 -14.20 -42.60 34.10
C CYS A 10 -13.58 -42.76 35.50
N SER A 11 -13.41 -41.63 36.20
CA SER A 11 -12.86 -41.61 37.56
C SER A 11 -13.68 -42.36 38.62
N GLN A 12 -14.94 -42.71 38.32
CA GLN A 12 -15.84 -43.38 39.27
C GLN A 12 -15.83 -44.91 39.16
N CYS A 13 -15.60 -45.46 37.97
CA CYS A 13 -15.69 -46.90 37.74
C CYS A 13 -14.52 -47.49 36.94
N GLY A 14 -13.53 -46.67 36.59
CA GLY A 14 -12.35 -47.10 35.83
C GLY A 14 -12.62 -47.44 34.36
N TYR A 15 -13.86 -47.28 33.89
CA TYR A 15 -14.22 -47.53 32.50
C TYR A 15 -13.48 -46.58 31.55
N ALA A 16 -12.82 -47.12 30.52
CA ALA A 16 -12.02 -46.38 29.56
C ALA A 16 -12.60 -46.53 28.14
N PRO A 17 -13.41 -45.57 27.68
CA PRO A 17 -13.91 -45.54 26.31
C PRO A 17 -12.79 -45.53 25.27
N SER A 18 -12.95 -46.30 24.19
CA SER A 18 -12.16 -46.13 22.97
C SER A 18 -12.60 -44.90 22.16
N ASP A 19 -13.80 -44.38 22.43
CA ASP A 19 -14.47 -43.32 21.68
C ASP A 19 -14.81 -42.10 22.54
N ARG A 20 -14.82 -40.92 21.91
CA ARG A 20 -15.14 -39.66 22.59
C ARG A 20 -16.63 -39.58 22.90
N ARG A 21 -16.99 -39.64 24.19
CA ARG A 21 -18.35 -39.37 24.70
C ARG A 21 -18.32 -38.50 25.96
N LYS A 22 -19.46 -37.89 26.29
CA LYS A 22 -19.58 -36.95 27.42
C LYS A 22 -19.75 -37.67 28.77
N TYR A 23 -20.46 -38.78 28.77
CA TYR A 23 -20.82 -39.53 29.97
C TYR A 23 -20.40 -41.00 29.85
N CYS A 24 -20.03 -41.60 30.97
CA CYS A 24 -19.73 -43.03 31.09
C CYS A 24 -21.00 -43.86 30.87
N SER A 25 -20.91 -44.94 30.10
CA SER A 25 -22.07 -45.80 29.85
C SER A 25 -22.45 -46.70 31.03
N GLU A 26 -21.51 -46.95 31.95
CA GLU A 26 -21.75 -47.83 33.11
C GLU A 26 -22.40 -47.07 34.28
N CYS A 27 -21.88 -45.88 34.61
CA CYS A 27 -22.28 -45.15 35.81
C CYS A 27 -22.82 -43.75 35.53
N HIS A 28 -23.00 -43.37 34.26
CA HIS A 28 -23.50 -42.06 33.81
C HIS A 28 -22.71 -40.84 34.31
N SER A 29 -21.55 -41.04 34.93
CA SER A 29 -20.68 -39.98 35.39
C SER A 29 -19.96 -39.30 34.23
N MET A 30 -19.66 -38.01 34.38
CA MET A 30 -18.92 -37.26 33.35
C MET A 30 -17.51 -37.82 33.17
N LEU A 31 -17.09 -38.00 31.91
CA LEU A 31 -15.77 -38.51 31.59
C LEU A 31 -14.69 -37.44 31.76
N THR A 32 -13.49 -37.91 32.08
CA THR A 32 -12.25 -37.14 32.03
C THR A 32 -11.46 -37.50 30.79
N TRP A 33 -10.58 -36.58 30.39
CA TRP A 33 -9.63 -36.77 29.30
C TRP A 33 -8.21 -36.60 29.83
N ALA A 34 -7.28 -37.29 29.20
CA ALA A 34 -5.84 -37.12 29.40
C ALA A 34 -5.14 -37.05 28.04
N CYS A 35 -4.43 -35.96 27.80
CA CYS A 35 -3.55 -35.81 26.64
C CYS A 35 -2.19 -36.43 26.98
N THR A 36 -1.83 -37.51 26.28
CA THR A 36 -0.58 -38.22 26.53
C THR A 36 0.64 -37.46 26.06
N ALA A 37 0.49 -36.54 25.09
CA ALA A 37 1.59 -35.74 24.57
C ALA A 37 1.92 -34.52 25.45
N SER A 38 0.91 -33.83 25.97
CA SER A 38 1.13 -32.63 26.81
C SER A 38 1.10 -32.92 28.31
N GLY A 39 0.78 -34.15 28.72
CA GLY A 39 0.60 -34.54 30.12
C GLY A 39 -0.56 -33.86 30.85
N ARG A 40 -1.46 -33.15 30.14
CA ARG A 40 -2.58 -32.44 30.74
C ARG A 40 -3.82 -33.34 30.81
N SER A 41 -4.62 -33.15 31.83
CA SER A 41 -5.89 -33.86 32.00
C SER A 41 -6.98 -32.94 32.56
N GLY A 42 -8.23 -33.36 32.43
CA GLY A 42 -9.35 -32.60 32.96
C GLY A 42 -10.70 -33.25 32.67
N ARG A 43 -11.78 -32.57 33.05
CA ARG A 43 -13.14 -32.98 32.72
C ARG A 43 -13.44 -32.75 31.24
N TYR A 44 -14.36 -33.53 30.67
CA TYR A 44 -14.83 -33.40 29.29
C TYR A 44 -15.09 -31.95 28.86
N THR A 45 -15.71 -31.13 29.72
CA THR A 45 -16.03 -29.73 29.44
C THR A 45 -14.81 -28.87 29.11
N HIS A 46 -13.63 -29.23 29.63
CA HIS A 46 -12.39 -28.47 29.42
C HIS A 46 -11.56 -29.00 28.25
N TYR A 47 -12.00 -30.10 27.62
CA TYR A 47 -11.28 -30.74 26.51
C TYR A 47 -11.16 -29.80 25.31
N TYR A 48 -12.24 -29.13 24.91
CA TYR A 48 -12.22 -28.23 23.74
C TYR A 48 -11.23 -27.08 23.92
N ARG A 49 -11.23 -26.45 25.10
CA ARG A 49 -10.24 -25.41 25.44
C ARG A 49 -8.81 -25.94 25.39
N HIS A 50 -8.57 -27.18 25.82
CA HIS A 50 -7.24 -27.77 25.68
C HIS A 50 -6.88 -28.04 24.22
N ARG A 51 -7.78 -28.69 23.47
CA ARG A 51 -7.61 -29.00 22.05
C ARG A 51 -7.19 -27.77 21.28
N ASP A 52 -7.96 -26.69 21.40
CA ASP A 52 -7.74 -25.45 20.64
C ASP A 52 -6.39 -24.75 20.98
N ASN A 53 -5.74 -25.15 22.10
CA ASN A 53 -4.46 -24.61 22.56
C ASN A 53 -3.33 -25.66 22.59
N CYS A 54 -3.57 -26.87 22.10
CA CYS A 54 -2.63 -27.97 22.16
C CYS A 54 -2.23 -28.35 20.74
N SER A 55 -1.00 -27.98 20.40
CA SER A 55 -0.28 -28.33 19.16
C SER A 55 -0.46 -29.80 18.76
N TYR A 56 -0.39 -30.67 19.76
CA TYR A 56 -0.46 -32.12 19.62
C TYR A 56 -1.88 -32.68 19.37
N CYS A 57 -2.91 -31.99 19.84
CA CYS A 57 -4.30 -32.46 19.71
C CYS A 57 -4.99 -31.96 18.43
N THR A 58 -4.41 -30.96 17.76
CA THR A 58 -4.89 -30.38 16.51
C THR A 58 -3.71 -29.84 15.70
N PRO A 59 -2.88 -30.74 15.12
CA PRO A 59 -1.75 -30.33 14.28
C PRO A 59 -2.19 -29.54 13.03
N GLU A 60 -3.38 -29.85 12.50
CA GLU A 60 -4.00 -29.15 11.36
C GLU A 60 -4.17 -27.64 11.60
N LEU A 61 -4.46 -27.21 12.84
CA LEU A 61 -4.61 -25.80 13.22
C LEU A 61 -3.27 -25.06 13.32
N GLU A 62 -2.16 -25.77 13.54
CA GLU A 62 -0.82 -25.16 13.53
C GLU A 62 -0.31 -24.99 12.11
N GLU A 63 -0.54 -25.97 11.23
CA GLU A 63 -0.20 -25.88 9.81
C GLU A 63 -0.94 -24.71 9.14
N GLU A 64 -2.23 -24.52 9.42
CA GLU A 64 -3.00 -23.36 8.93
C GLU A 64 -2.44 -22.02 9.44
N LYS A 65 -2.08 -21.93 10.73
CA LYS A 65 -1.48 -20.70 11.29
C LYS A 65 -0.09 -20.42 10.73
N GLN A 66 0.69 -21.46 10.47
CA GLN A 66 2.00 -21.35 9.86
C GLN A 66 1.87 -20.84 8.43
N HIS A 67 0.94 -21.39 7.64
CA HIS A 67 0.62 -20.93 6.30
C HIS A 67 0.13 -19.47 6.30
N GLU A 68 -0.76 -19.09 7.23
CA GLU A 68 -1.23 -17.70 7.36
C GLU A 68 -0.10 -16.73 7.72
N MET A 69 0.84 -17.13 8.59
CA MET A 69 2.04 -16.34 8.90
C MET A 69 2.97 -16.22 7.69
N GLU A 70 3.18 -17.31 6.94
CA GLU A 70 4.01 -17.29 5.73
C GLU A 70 3.39 -16.40 4.65
N GLU A 71 2.07 -16.45 4.45
CA GLU A 71 1.34 -15.54 3.56
C GLU A 71 1.49 -14.08 4.00
N LYS A 72 1.34 -13.78 5.30
CA LYS A 72 1.56 -12.43 5.85
C LYS A 72 3.00 -11.97 5.64
N GLN A 73 3.98 -12.86 5.83
CA GLN A 73 5.40 -12.53 5.63
C GLN A 73 5.73 -12.29 4.15
N GLN A 74 5.16 -13.08 3.24
CA GLN A 74 5.25 -12.84 1.79
C GLN A 74 4.59 -11.52 1.39
N GLN A 75 3.43 -11.18 1.97
CA GLN A 75 2.77 -9.88 1.75
C GLN A 75 3.63 -8.70 2.25
N LEU A 76 4.29 -8.85 3.40
CA LEU A 76 5.21 -7.85 3.96
C LEU A 76 6.48 -7.68 3.09
N GLN A 77 7.08 -8.77 2.62
CA GLN A 77 8.20 -8.70 1.67
C GLN A 77 7.80 -8.09 0.33
N ALA A 78 6.58 -8.38 -0.14
CA ALA A 78 6.01 -7.71 -1.31
C ALA A 78 5.76 -6.21 -1.05
N LEU A 79 5.48 -5.78 0.19
CA LEU A 79 5.38 -4.37 0.56
C LEU A 79 6.73 -3.68 0.67
N ASP A 80 7.78 -4.36 1.13
CA ASP A 80 9.13 -3.80 1.22
C ASP A 80 9.75 -3.60 -0.17
N ASN A 81 9.52 -4.55 -1.09
CA ASN A 81 9.88 -4.40 -2.50
C ASN A 81 9.13 -3.24 -3.21
N LYS A 82 8.03 -2.73 -2.64
CA LYS A 82 7.26 -1.59 -3.18
C LYS A 82 7.83 -0.21 -2.82
N GLN A 83 8.91 -0.12 -2.03
CA GLN A 83 9.57 1.15 -1.72
C GLN A 83 10.48 1.70 -2.83
N ARG A 84 10.54 1.06 -4.01
CA ARG A 84 11.23 1.62 -5.18
C ARG A 84 10.27 2.56 -5.92
N PRO A 85 10.69 3.77 -6.35
CA PRO A 85 12.06 4.23 -6.60
C PRO A 85 12.66 5.21 -5.56
N TRP A 86 11.87 5.83 -4.67
CA TRP A 86 12.37 6.89 -3.78
C TRP A 86 13.44 6.41 -2.80
N SER A 87 13.29 5.22 -2.22
CA SER A 87 14.28 4.65 -1.28
C SER A 87 15.66 4.45 -1.91
N GLU A 88 15.73 4.31 -3.23
CA GLU A 88 16.95 4.13 -4.00
C GLU A 88 17.50 5.48 -4.49
N TRP A 89 16.65 6.33 -5.05
CA TRP A 89 17.08 7.59 -5.66
C TRP A 89 17.48 8.66 -4.63
N ARG A 90 16.90 8.63 -3.42
CA ARG A 90 17.25 9.58 -2.35
C ARG A 90 18.61 9.32 -1.67
N ARG A 91 19.30 8.23 -2.02
CA ARG A 91 20.55 7.83 -1.34
C ARG A 91 21.65 8.89 -1.44
N THR A 92 21.69 9.62 -2.54
CA THR A 92 22.61 10.75 -2.73
C THR A 92 21.92 11.84 -3.55
N ASN A 93 22.28 13.10 -3.31
CA ASN A 93 21.80 14.22 -4.14
C ASN A 93 22.13 14.02 -5.61
N ALA A 94 23.32 13.49 -5.93
CA ALA A 94 23.70 13.21 -7.33
C ALA A 94 22.75 12.19 -8.01
N SER A 95 22.38 11.12 -7.30
CA SER A 95 21.42 10.12 -7.81
C SER A 95 20.03 10.73 -7.98
N CYS A 96 19.56 11.47 -6.97
CA CYS A 96 18.26 12.14 -7.02
C CYS A 96 18.19 13.11 -8.21
N ILE A 97 19.19 14.00 -8.35
CA ILE A 97 19.28 14.93 -9.47
C ILE A 97 19.36 14.17 -10.80
N GLN A 98 20.12 13.08 -10.90
CA GLN A 98 20.21 12.28 -12.12
C GLN A 98 18.85 11.71 -12.54
N HIS A 99 18.03 11.26 -11.60
CA HIS A 99 16.72 10.67 -11.91
C HIS A 99 15.62 11.72 -12.06
N THR A 100 15.46 12.64 -11.11
CA THR A 100 14.31 13.57 -11.07
C THR A 100 14.64 14.96 -11.60
N GLY A 101 15.91 15.35 -11.60
CA GLY A 101 16.34 16.71 -11.95
C GLY A 101 16.41 17.66 -10.76
N TYR A 102 16.00 17.18 -9.59
CA TYR A 102 15.92 17.92 -8.33
C TYR A 102 16.78 17.22 -7.28
N ASP A 103 17.32 17.99 -6.34
CA ASP A 103 17.96 17.42 -5.16
C ASP A 103 16.92 16.86 -4.16
N VAL A 104 17.40 16.21 -3.10
CA VAL A 104 16.52 15.54 -2.13
C VAL A 104 15.62 16.52 -1.39
N GLU A 105 16.09 17.74 -1.10
CA GLU A 105 15.33 18.76 -0.37
C GLU A 105 14.22 19.34 -1.26
N GLN A 106 14.55 19.65 -2.52
CA GLN A 106 13.59 20.12 -3.51
C GLN A 106 12.47 19.10 -3.78
N VAL A 107 12.80 17.81 -3.86
CA VAL A 107 11.77 16.76 -4.02
C VAL A 107 10.88 16.67 -2.78
N GLN A 108 11.43 16.84 -1.58
CA GLN A 108 10.64 16.83 -0.35
C GLN A 108 9.72 18.05 -0.25
N GLU A 109 10.18 19.22 -0.68
CA GLU A 109 9.37 20.43 -0.77
C GLU A 109 8.20 20.24 -1.74
N LEU A 110 8.48 19.76 -2.96
CA LEU A 110 7.43 19.43 -3.94
C LEU A 110 6.44 18.40 -3.40
N TYR A 111 6.94 17.39 -2.67
CA TYR A 111 6.08 16.41 -2.02
C TYR A 111 5.19 17.05 -0.95
N SER A 112 5.74 17.90 -0.09
CA SER A 112 5.00 18.61 0.95
C SER A 112 3.85 19.43 0.36
N MET A 113 4.07 20.07 -0.80
CA MET A 113 3.02 20.83 -1.51
C MET A 113 1.91 19.94 -2.09
N CYS A 114 2.23 18.70 -2.43
CA CYS A 114 1.32 17.78 -3.11
C CYS A 114 0.82 16.64 -2.20
N GLU A 115 1.23 16.61 -0.92
CA GLU A 115 1.08 15.44 -0.05
C GLU A 115 -0.38 15.07 0.14
N GLU A 116 -1.22 16.03 0.51
CA GLU A 116 -2.64 15.78 0.77
C GLU A 116 -3.38 15.25 -0.48
N PRO A 117 -3.28 15.88 -1.67
CA PRO A 117 -3.88 15.33 -2.90
C PRO A 117 -3.36 13.95 -3.28
N LEU A 118 -2.06 13.68 -3.13
CA LEU A 118 -1.46 12.37 -3.43
C LEU A 118 -1.96 11.29 -2.46
N VAL A 119 -2.02 11.59 -1.16
CA VAL A 119 -2.53 10.68 -0.13
C VAL A 119 -4.02 10.40 -0.34
N ASN A 120 -4.81 11.42 -0.67
CA ASN A 120 -6.23 11.28 -0.96
C ASN A 120 -6.46 10.37 -2.17
N TYR A 121 -5.68 10.52 -3.22
CA TYR A 121 -5.71 9.63 -4.38
C TYR A 121 -5.40 8.17 -3.99
N CYS A 122 -4.36 7.92 -3.19
CA CYS A 122 -4.03 6.57 -2.74
C CYS A 122 -5.12 5.94 -1.83
N SER A 123 -5.88 6.78 -1.13
CA SER A 123 -6.86 6.38 -0.11
C SER A 123 -8.27 6.15 -0.64
N HIS A 124 -8.63 6.74 -1.79
CA HIS A 124 -9.97 6.58 -2.36
C HIS A 124 -10.20 5.15 -2.90
N LYS A 125 -11.07 4.41 -2.21
CA LYS A 125 -11.46 3.03 -2.55
C LYS A 125 -12.19 2.89 -3.87
N ASP A 126 -12.90 3.93 -4.32
CA ASP A 126 -13.73 3.86 -5.54
C ASP A 126 -12.90 3.76 -6.83
N TYR A 127 -11.69 4.32 -6.84
CA TYR A 127 -10.75 4.19 -7.98
C TYR A 127 -10.04 2.83 -8.04
N ARG A 128 -10.02 2.06 -6.93
CA ARG A 128 -9.40 0.72 -6.89
C ARG A 128 -10.22 -0.34 -7.64
N LEU A 129 -11.50 -0.08 -7.89
CA LEU A 129 -12.43 -1.09 -8.44
C LEU A 129 -12.48 -1.10 -9.97
N THR A 130 -12.08 -0.02 -10.65
CA THR A 130 -12.30 0.09 -12.10
C THR A 130 -11.04 -0.08 -12.94
N TYR A 131 -9.87 0.41 -12.50
CA TYR A 131 -8.64 0.32 -13.31
C TYR A 131 -7.38 0.13 -12.44
N SER A 132 -7.12 -1.14 -12.14
CA SER A 132 -5.87 -1.71 -11.66
C SER A 132 -5.61 -1.62 -10.14
N ALA A 133 -5.54 -2.80 -9.53
CA ALA A 133 -4.85 -3.02 -8.26
C ALA A 133 -3.34 -2.64 -8.31
N ALA A 134 -2.79 -2.30 -9.48
CA ALA A 134 -1.35 -2.12 -9.69
C ALA A 134 -0.81 -0.73 -9.28
N THR A 135 -1.57 0.36 -9.47
CA THR A 135 -1.17 1.69 -8.97
C THR A 135 -1.28 1.81 -7.45
N SER A 136 -2.11 0.97 -6.82
CA SER A 136 -2.26 0.90 -5.36
C SER A 136 -1.01 0.39 -4.62
N TYR A 137 0.05 0.04 -5.36
CA TYR A 137 1.31 -0.46 -4.84
C TYR A 137 2.38 0.61 -4.65
N LEU A 138 2.25 1.80 -5.23
CA LEU A 138 3.22 2.87 -5.03
C LEU A 138 2.78 3.78 -3.87
N SER A 139 3.76 4.16 -3.04
CA SER A 139 3.54 5.22 -2.06
C SER A 139 3.32 6.58 -2.76
N PRO A 140 2.63 7.53 -2.12
CA PRO A 140 2.48 8.91 -2.63
C PRO A 140 3.80 9.52 -3.14
N MET A 141 4.88 9.35 -2.37
CA MET A 141 6.21 9.82 -2.73
C MET A 141 6.77 9.09 -3.96
N ASN A 142 6.59 7.77 -4.07
CA ASN A 142 7.02 7.02 -5.24
C ASN A 142 6.27 7.47 -6.51
N MET A 143 4.97 7.77 -6.40
CA MET A 143 4.21 8.30 -7.53
C MET A 143 4.75 9.64 -8.01
N LEU A 144 5.09 10.54 -7.09
CA LEU A 144 5.70 11.83 -7.41
C LEU A 144 7.03 11.62 -8.14
N VAL A 145 7.97 10.86 -7.57
CA VAL A 145 9.32 10.76 -8.16
C VAL A 145 9.33 10.02 -9.49
N VAL A 146 8.46 9.02 -9.69
CA VAL A 146 8.28 8.38 -11.01
C VAL A 146 7.80 9.41 -12.04
N THR A 147 6.89 10.30 -11.64
CA THR A 147 6.38 11.35 -12.53
C THR A 147 7.46 12.40 -12.82
N LEU A 148 8.27 12.79 -11.84
CA LEU A 148 9.42 13.67 -12.07
C LEU A 148 10.46 13.02 -13.01
N TRP A 149 10.72 11.73 -12.85
CA TRP A 149 11.60 10.97 -13.73
C TRP A 149 11.07 10.92 -15.17
N TYR A 150 9.76 10.72 -15.34
CA TYR A 150 9.09 10.85 -16.63
C TYR A 150 9.25 12.25 -17.23
N LEU A 151 8.93 13.31 -16.48
CA LEU A 151 9.00 14.69 -16.96
C LEU A 151 10.43 15.12 -17.31
N LYS A 152 11.44 14.62 -16.59
CA LYS A 152 12.83 14.93 -16.87
C LYS A 152 13.32 14.33 -18.18
N HIS A 153 13.07 13.03 -18.37
CA HIS A 153 13.71 12.27 -19.47
C HIS A 153 12.77 12.00 -20.64
N TYR A 154 11.48 12.34 -20.50
CA TYR A 154 10.43 12.00 -21.46
C TYR A 154 10.44 10.52 -21.85
N HIS A 155 10.66 9.66 -20.86
CA HIS A 155 10.64 8.21 -21.07
C HIS A 155 9.26 7.77 -21.55
N SER A 156 9.21 6.84 -22.51
CA SER A 156 7.93 6.25 -22.92
C SER A 156 7.27 5.52 -21.75
N GLU A 157 5.95 5.49 -21.71
CA GLU A 157 5.18 4.83 -20.66
C GLU A 157 5.41 3.31 -20.69
N ARG A 158 5.72 2.75 -21.87
CA ARG A 158 6.17 1.36 -22.03
C ARG A 158 7.48 1.09 -21.31
N TYR A 159 8.44 2.01 -21.40
CA TYR A 159 9.72 1.89 -20.72
C TYR A 159 9.55 1.95 -19.19
N ILE A 160 8.76 2.90 -18.71
CA ILE A 160 8.46 3.00 -17.27
C ILE A 160 7.70 1.77 -16.77
N SER A 161 6.76 1.26 -17.58
CA SER A 161 6.02 0.02 -17.32
C SER A 161 6.95 -1.18 -17.17
N SER A 162 7.95 -1.33 -18.04
CA SER A 162 8.93 -2.42 -17.93
C SER A 162 9.87 -2.25 -16.74
N GLU A 163 10.38 -1.04 -16.50
CA GLU A 163 11.34 -0.77 -15.41
C GLU A 163 10.72 -0.95 -14.03
N LEU A 164 9.45 -0.56 -13.86
CA LEU A 164 8.76 -0.62 -12.57
C LEU A 164 7.87 -1.87 -12.43
N ASN A 165 7.83 -2.73 -13.45
CA ASN A 165 6.93 -3.89 -13.51
C ASN A 165 5.46 -3.53 -13.23
N LEU A 166 5.02 -2.41 -13.82
CA LEU A 166 3.64 -1.93 -13.77
C LEU A 166 2.97 -2.16 -15.12
N SER A 167 1.64 -2.25 -15.15
CA SER A 167 0.95 -2.27 -16.45
C SER A 167 1.05 -0.89 -17.12
N GLN A 168 1.12 -0.85 -18.46
CA GLN A 168 1.16 0.42 -19.19
C GLN A 168 -0.05 1.31 -18.87
N ALA A 169 -1.24 0.71 -18.70
CA ALA A 169 -2.44 1.43 -18.29
C ALA A 169 -2.30 2.07 -16.89
N ALA A 170 -1.67 1.36 -15.95
CA ALA A 170 -1.39 1.89 -14.62
C ALA A 170 -0.42 3.08 -14.67
N VAL A 171 0.62 2.99 -15.51
CA VAL A 171 1.58 4.08 -15.72
C VAL A 171 0.90 5.31 -16.33
N ASN A 172 0.11 5.14 -17.40
CA ASN A 172 -0.60 6.24 -18.03
C ASN A 172 -1.52 7.00 -17.05
N TYR A 173 -2.25 6.25 -16.23
CA TYR A 173 -3.15 6.82 -15.25
C TYR A 173 -2.39 7.54 -14.14
N LEU A 174 -1.34 6.91 -13.61
CA LEU A 174 -0.44 7.52 -12.62
C LEU A 174 0.13 8.85 -13.13
N LEU A 175 0.69 8.87 -14.35
CA LEU A 175 1.30 10.06 -14.91
C LEU A 175 0.27 11.16 -15.11
N SER A 176 -0.89 10.84 -15.68
CA SER A 176 -1.96 11.82 -15.90
C SER A 176 -2.40 12.46 -14.59
N THR A 177 -2.70 11.65 -13.56
CA THR A 177 -3.19 12.17 -12.28
C THR A 177 -2.13 12.95 -11.52
N VAL A 178 -0.89 12.47 -11.45
CA VAL A 178 0.16 13.17 -10.70
C VAL A 178 0.56 14.47 -11.39
N VAL A 179 0.55 14.52 -12.73
CA VAL A 179 0.76 15.77 -13.48
C VAL A 179 -0.36 16.76 -13.18
N ASP A 180 -1.62 16.34 -13.15
CA ASP A 180 -2.74 17.21 -12.78
C ASP A 180 -2.60 17.74 -11.34
N ILE A 181 -2.18 16.89 -10.39
CA ILE A 181 -1.90 17.28 -9.01
C ILE A 181 -0.76 18.31 -8.97
N LEU A 182 0.36 18.03 -9.62
CA LEU A 182 1.50 18.96 -9.70
C LEU A 182 1.08 20.30 -10.29
N HIS A 183 0.28 20.29 -11.35
CA HIS A 183 -0.26 21.51 -11.93
C HIS A 183 -1.15 22.27 -10.93
N SER A 184 -1.99 21.58 -10.17
CA SER A 184 -2.87 22.23 -9.18
C SER A 184 -2.14 22.79 -7.95
N CYS A 185 -1.05 22.15 -7.52
CA CYS A 185 -0.35 22.48 -6.28
C CYS A 185 0.85 23.40 -6.51
N VAL A 186 1.61 23.19 -7.59
CA VAL A 186 2.89 23.88 -7.82
C VAL A 186 2.69 25.14 -8.65
N TYR A 187 1.81 25.09 -9.65
CA TYR A 187 1.59 26.23 -10.55
C TYR A 187 1.12 27.52 -9.82
N PRO A 188 0.22 27.46 -8.81
CA PRO A 188 -0.18 28.66 -8.08
C PRO A 188 0.97 29.33 -7.30
N GLU A 189 1.91 28.53 -6.77
CA GLU A 189 3.08 29.07 -6.06
C GLU A 189 4.10 29.71 -7.02
N LEU A 190 4.23 29.15 -8.23
CA LEU A 190 5.09 29.71 -9.28
C LEU A 190 4.53 30.99 -9.91
N ILE A 191 3.20 31.13 -9.92
CA ILE A 191 2.51 32.32 -10.41
C ILE A 191 1.99 33.12 -9.22
N SER A 192 2.90 33.83 -8.56
CA SER A 192 2.52 34.89 -7.64
C SER A 192 1.85 36.02 -8.45
N ILE A 193 0.52 36.00 -8.57
CA ILE A 193 -0.20 37.17 -9.10
C ILE A 193 -0.02 38.29 -8.06
N PRO A 194 0.51 39.47 -8.43
CA PRO A 194 0.68 40.56 -7.48
C PRO A 194 -0.64 40.87 -6.79
N THR A 195 -0.65 40.86 -5.46
CA THR A 195 -1.80 41.15 -4.59
C THR A 195 -2.42 42.55 -4.79
N ASN A 196 -1.81 43.39 -5.63
CA ASN A 196 -2.32 44.70 -6.03
C ASN A 196 -3.32 44.67 -7.21
N LEU A 197 -3.63 43.52 -7.80
CA LEU A 197 -4.73 43.39 -8.76
C LEU A 197 -6.05 43.14 -8.03
N SER A 198 -6.49 44.15 -7.27
CA SER A 198 -7.83 44.22 -6.72
C SER A 198 -8.86 44.21 -7.85
N SER A 199 -9.61 43.10 -7.89
CA SER A 199 -11.00 42.98 -8.32
C SER A 199 -11.48 43.88 -9.47
N GLY A 200 -11.69 43.28 -10.63
CA GLY A 200 -12.68 43.75 -11.60
C GLY A 200 -12.15 43.80 -13.02
N LYS A 201 -12.45 42.74 -13.79
CA LYS A 201 -12.11 42.49 -15.19
C LYS A 201 -10.72 41.87 -15.38
N THR A 202 -10.70 40.55 -15.43
CA THR A 202 -9.71 39.80 -16.21
C THR A 202 -9.83 40.27 -17.68
N PRO A 203 -8.81 40.93 -18.24
CA PRO A 203 -8.79 41.19 -19.66
C PRO A 203 -8.48 39.85 -20.35
N HIS A 204 -9.44 39.34 -21.11
CA HIS A 204 -9.18 38.25 -22.03
C HIS A 204 -8.32 38.80 -23.19
N GLY A 205 -7.03 38.48 -23.16
CA GLY A 205 -6.09 38.77 -24.24
C GLY A 205 -4.71 39.21 -23.73
N PRO A 206 -3.64 39.04 -24.53
CA PRO A 206 -2.33 39.56 -24.19
C PRO A 206 -2.44 41.09 -24.05
N GLN A 207 -2.22 41.61 -22.83
CA GLN A 207 -2.22 43.05 -22.61
C GLN A 207 -1.04 43.66 -23.36
N GLN A 208 -1.31 44.70 -24.17
CA GLN A 208 -0.26 45.55 -24.73
C GLN A 208 0.68 45.95 -23.58
N HIS A 209 1.97 45.65 -23.75
CA HIS A 209 3.08 45.89 -22.81
C HIS A 209 3.40 44.82 -21.75
N HIS A 210 2.67 43.71 -21.67
CA HIS A 210 3.06 42.59 -20.80
C HIS A 210 3.84 41.52 -21.57
N LYS A 211 5.06 41.22 -21.12
CA LYS A 211 5.92 40.16 -21.68
C LYS A 211 5.85 38.93 -20.78
N LEU A 212 5.51 37.78 -21.34
CA LEU A 212 5.66 36.49 -20.66
C LEU A 212 7.15 36.13 -20.67
N ILE A 213 7.77 36.02 -19.50
CA ILE A 213 9.14 35.54 -19.38
C ILE A 213 9.07 34.05 -19.10
N VAL A 214 9.41 33.24 -20.09
CA VAL A 214 9.64 31.80 -19.94
C VAL A 214 11.13 31.58 -20.20
N ASP A 215 11.84 30.98 -19.26
CA ASP A 215 13.25 30.59 -19.35
C ASP A 215 14.21 31.68 -19.85
N SER A 216 14.19 32.87 -19.22
CA SER A 216 15.15 33.97 -19.47
C SER A 216 15.25 34.46 -20.92
N THR A 217 14.38 34.00 -21.82
CA THR A 217 14.45 34.29 -23.25
C THR A 217 13.24 35.13 -23.62
N PHE A 218 13.47 36.35 -24.10
CA PHE A 218 12.39 37.25 -24.51
C PHE A 218 11.76 36.77 -25.81
N ILE A 219 10.54 36.22 -25.74
CA ILE A 219 9.75 35.92 -26.93
C ILE A 219 8.86 37.14 -27.22
N ALA A 220 9.03 37.74 -28.39
CA ALA A 220 8.14 38.81 -28.85
C ALA A 220 6.79 38.20 -29.25
N ILE A 221 5.71 38.66 -28.64
CA ILE A 221 4.35 38.30 -29.04
C ILE A 221 4.02 39.13 -30.29
N PRO A 222 3.70 38.51 -31.44
CA PRO A 222 3.32 39.26 -32.63
C PRO A 222 2.04 40.04 -32.37
N GLU A 223 2.03 41.32 -32.75
CA GLU A 223 0.83 42.15 -32.66
C GLU A 223 -0.27 41.55 -33.54
N PRO A 224 -1.53 41.52 -33.05
CA PRO A 224 -2.65 41.09 -33.88
C PRO A 224 -2.77 42.05 -35.06
N TYR A 225 -2.92 41.48 -36.26
CA TYR A 225 -3.18 42.26 -37.47
C TYR A 225 -4.54 42.93 -37.32
N ASP A 226 -4.54 44.26 -37.24
CA ASP A 226 -5.74 45.07 -37.38
C ASP A 226 -6.24 44.95 -38.84
N SER A 227 -7.42 44.37 -39.00
CA SER A 227 -8.21 44.41 -40.23
C SER A 227 -9.06 45.68 -40.30
#